data_AF-A0A5D3K939-F1
#
_entry.id   AF-A0A5D3K939-F1
#
_cell.length_a   1.000
_cell.length_b   1.000
_cell.length_c   1.000
_cell.angle_alpha   90.00
_cell.angle_beta   90.00
_cell.angle_gamma   90.00
#
_symmetry.space_group_name_H-M   'P 1'
#
loop_
_entity.id
_entity.type
_entity.pdbx_description
1 polymer ?
#
loop_
_entity_poly.entity_id
_entity_poly.type
_entity_poly.pdbx_seq_one_letter_code
_entity_poly.pdbx_strand_id
1 'polypeptide(L)' 'MKAVVEPDLRTAPVDRERAIALRWALRDIRGNRLGILPVDPVTLQTLVDLSLIEISDGKPTLTSSGFNVIAST' A
#
# COMPACT_ATOMS: atom_id res chain seq x y z
N MET A 1 26.12 -17.18 -16.73
CA MET A 1 24.76 -17.56 -16.30
C MET A 1 24.60 -17.11 -14.86
N LYS A 2 23.96 -15.96 -14.61
CA LYS A 2 23.63 -15.54 -13.23
C LYS A 2 22.35 -16.26 -12.84
N ALA A 3 22.41 -17.06 -11.79
CA ALA A 3 21.21 -17.61 -11.18
C ALA A 3 20.29 -16.45 -10.81
N VAL A 4 19.13 -16.38 -11.46
CA VAL A 4 18.00 -15.60 -10.96
C VAL A 4 17.59 -16.32 -9.68
N VAL A 5 17.99 -15.76 -8.54
CA VAL A 5 17.49 -16.22 -7.25
C VAL A 5 16.03 -15.78 -7.20
N GLU A 6 15.13 -16.70 -7.50
CA GLU A 6 13.71 -16.56 -7.22
C GLU A 6 13.58 -16.48 -5.69
N PRO A 7 13.00 -15.40 -5.11
CA PRO A 7 12.85 -15.33 -3.68
C PRO A 7 11.73 -16.29 -3.25
N ASP A 8 12.12 -17.48 -2.79
CA ASP A 8 11.17 -18.53 -2.46
C ASP A 8 10.65 -18.40 -1.01
N LEU A 9 9.32 -18.25 -0.92
CA LEU A 9 8.36 -18.56 0.16
C LEU A 9 8.34 -17.79 1.49
N ARG A 10 9.29 -16.91 1.82
CA ARG A 10 9.15 -16.00 2.98
C ARG A 10 9.74 -14.64 2.66
N THR A 11 8.94 -13.77 2.04
CA THR A 11 9.16 -12.32 1.96
C THR A 11 9.94 -11.87 3.19
N ALA A 12 11.14 -11.31 3.00
CA ALA A 12 12.02 -10.95 4.11
C ALA A 12 11.21 -10.10 5.13
N PRO A 13 11.55 -10.08 6.43
CA PRO A 13 10.76 -9.34 7.44
C PRO A 13 10.37 -7.92 7.00
N VAL A 14 11.26 -7.24 6.28
CA VAL A 14 11.05 -5.94 5.62
C VAL A 14 9.87 -5.91 4.63
N ASP A 15 9.71 -6.93 3.80
CA ASP A 15 8.63 -7.04 2.81
C ASP A 15 7.28 -7.29 3.50
N ARG A 16 7.28 -8.07 4.59
CA ARG A 16 6.07 -8.30 5.40
C ARG A 16 5.63 -7.03 6.12
N GLU A 17 6.56 -6.33 6.76
CA GLU A 17 6.30 -5.06 7.41
C GLU A 17 5.79 -4.02 6.42
N ARG A 18 6.41 -3.94 5.23
CA ARG A 18 5.94 -3.07 4.15
C ARG A 18 4.53 -3.43 3.69
N ALA A 19 4.22 -4.72 3.52
CA ALA A 19 2.88 -5.16 3.16
C ALA A 19 1.83 -4.87 4.25
N ILE A 20 2.22 -4.91 5.53
CA ILE A 20 1.36 -4.48 6.65
C ILE A 20 1.12 -2.97 6.55
N ALA A 21 2.18 -2.16 6.43
CA ALA A 21 2.08 -0.71 6.33
C ALA A 21 1.16 -0.27 5.18
N LEU A 22 1.28 -0.88 4.00
CA LEU A 22 0.42 -0.59 2.84
C LEU A 22 -1.06 -0.90 3.13
N ARG A 23 -1.36 -2.05 3.77
CA ARG A 23 -2.74 -2.40 4.14
C ARG A 23 -3.35 -1.45 5.16
N TRP A 24 -2.56 -1.03 6.16
CA TRP A 24 -3.01 -0.05 7.14
C TRP A 24 -3.27 1.31 6.50
N ALA A 25 -2.36 1.78 5.64
CA ALA A 25 -2.53 3.02 4.90
C ALA A 25 -3.81 3.02 4.05
N LEU A 26 -4.09 1.92 3.32
CA LEU A 26 -5.34 1.77 2.56
C LEU A 26 -6.59 1.87 3.46
N ARG A 27 -6.55 1.25 4.65
CA ARG A 27 -7.65 1.32 5.62
C ARG A 27 -7.84 2.73 6.19
N ASP A 28 -6.76 3.46 6.43
CA ASP A 28 -6.80 4.82 6.95
C ASP A 28 -7.27 5.82 5.89
N ILE A 29 -6.86 5.65 4.63
CA ILE A 29 -7.40 6.39 3.48
C ILE A 29 -8.90 6.15 3.36
N ARG A 30 -9.35 4.89 3.40
CA ARG A 30 -10.79 4.54 3.38
C ARG A 30 -11.57 5.22 4.50
N GLY A 31 -10.97 5.30 5.68
CA GLY A 31 -11.58 5.87 6.87
C GLY A 31 -11.40 7.38 7.03
N ASN A 32 -10.77 8.06 6.06
CA ASN A 32 -10.39 9.48 6.15
C ASN A 32 -9.63 9.83 7.44
N ARG A 33 -8.71 8.95 7.86
CA ARG A 33 -7.97 9.06 9.14
C ARG A 33 -6.64 9.81 9.04
N LEU A 34 -6.31 10.31 7.86
CA LEU A 34 -5.03 10.96 7.55
C LEU A 34 -4.80 12.28 8.30
N GLY A 35 -5.86 12.92 8.80
CA GLY A 35 -5.75 14.10 9.65
C GLY A 35 -5.26 13.80 11.08
N ILE A 36 -5.35 12.54 11.53
CA ILE A 36 -4.94 12.10 12.87
C ILE A 36 -3.59 11.39 12.81
N LEU A 37 -3.39 10.54 11.79
CA LEU A 37 -2.15 9.80 11.57
C LEU A 37 -1.71 10.01 10.13
N PRO A 38 -0.71 10.89 9.88
CA PRO A 38 -0.19 11.07 8.54
C PRO A 38 0.49 9.77 8.09
N VAL A 39 0.17 9.34 6.86
CA VAL A 39 0.85 8.21 6.23
C VAL A 39 2.16 8.69 5.63
N ASP A 40 3.20 7.88 5.77
CA ASP A 40 4.52 8.15 5.20
C ASP A 40 4.47 8.37 3.66
N PRO A 41 5.19 9.38 3.11
CA PRO A 41 5.17 9.68 1.68
C PRO A 41 5.64 8.53 0.78
N VAL A 42 6.60 7.71 1.20
CA VAL A 42 7.09 6.56 0.42
C VAL A 42 5.99 5.49 0.31
N THR A 43 5.23 5.31 1.38
CA THR A 43 4.06 4.43 1.42
C THR A 43 2.97 4.95 0.48
N LEU A 44 2.65 6.25 0.51
CA LEU A 44 1.69 6.85 -0.42
C LEU A 44 2.12 6.71 -1.88
N GLN A 45 3.40 6.98 -2.19
CA GLN A 45 3.93 6.82 -3.54
C GLN A 45 3.84 5.36 -4.00
N THR A 46 4.18 4.40 -3.12
CA THR A 46 4.04 2.98 -3.44
C THR A 46 2.59 2.60 -3.77
N LEU A 47 1.60 3.15 -3.06
CA LEU A 47 0.18 2.89 -3.35
C LEU A 47 -0.28 3.50 -4.68
N VAL A 48 0.27 4.66 -5.06
CA VAL A 48 0.05 5.27 -6.38
C VAL A 48 0.67 4.42 -7.48
N ASP A 49 1.92 3.97 -7.31
CA ASP A 49 2.62 3.13 -8.29
C ASP A 49 1.89 1.80 -8.51
N LEU A 50 1.25 1.26 -7.47
CA LEU A 50 0.43 0.06 -7.52
C LEU A 50 -1.01 0.31 -8.04
N SER A 51 -1.36 1.55 -8.39
CA SER A 51 -2.70 1.96 -8.82
C SER A 51 -3.82 1.62 -7.82
N LEU A 52 -3.48 1.55 -6.53
CA LEU A 52 -4.43 1.27 -5.44
C LEU A 52 -5.09 2.56 -4.92
N ILE A 53 -4.39 3.68 -5.09
CA ILE A 53 -4.90 5.01 -4.79
C ILE A 53 -4.59 5.96 -5.94
N GLU A 54 -5.34 7.04 -6.00
CA GLU A 54 -5.06 8.22 -6.82
C GLU A 54 -5.01 9.46 -5.94
N ILE A 55 -4.24 10.47 -6.34
CA ILE A 55 -4.22 11.77 -5.67
C ILE A 55 -5.14 12.71 -6.45
N SER A 56 -6.24 13.13 -5.83
CA SER A 56 -7.19 14.09 -6.38
C SER A 56 -7.36 15.25 -5.41
N ASP A 57 -7.21 16.48 -5.90
CA ASP A 57 -7.27 17.69 -5.05
C ASP A 57 -6.32 17.63 -3.83
N GLY A 58 -5.11 17.08 -4.04
CA GLY A 58 -4.12 16.89 -2.98
C GLY A 58 -4.49 15.84 -1.93
N LYS A 59 -5.56 15.08 -2.13
CA LYS A 59 -6.03 14.03 -1.21
C LYS A 59 -5.94 12.65 -1.86
N PRO A 60 -5.39 11.65 -1.15
CA PRO A 60 -5.42 10.28 -1.63
C PRO A 60 -6.83 9.70 -1.55
N THR A 61 -7.26 9.08 -2.64
CA THR A 61 -8.56 8.41 -2.78
C THR A 61 -8.34 6.98 -3.27
N LEU A 62 -9.12 6.01 -2.76
CA LEU A 62 -9.01 4.62 -3.21
C LEU A 62 -9.52 4.47 -4.64
N THR A 63 -8.76 3.73 -5.45
CA THR A 63 -9.26 3.21 -6.73
C THR A 63 -10.12 1.97 -6.51
N SER A 64 -10.82 1.50 -7.54
CA SER A 64 -11.55 0.23 -7.50
C SER A 64 -10.65 -0.95 -7.09
N SER A 65 -9.40 -0.97 -7.56
CA SER A 65 -8.40 -1.98 -7.17
C SER A 65 -8.05 -1.89 -5.68
N GLY A 66 -7.86 -0.66 -5.17
CA GLY A 66 -7.63 -0.42 -3.75
C GLY A 66 -8.76 -0.94 -2.86
N PHE A 67 -10.02 -0.73 -3.28
CA PHE A 67 -11.18 -1.28 -2.57
C PHE A 67 -11.17 -2.80 -2.50
N ASN A 68 -10.86 -3.47 -3.61
CA ASN A 68 -10.82 -4.94 -3.67
C ASN A 68 -9.77 -5.52 -2.72
N VAL A 69 -8.58 -4.91 -2.64
CA VAL A 69 -7.51 -5.36 -1.73
C VAL A 69 -7.93 -5.34 -0.27
N ILE A 70 -8.76 -4.37 0.14
CA ILE A 70 -9.24 -4.27 1.52
C ILE A 70 -10.47 -5.15 1.76
N ALA A 71 -11.30 -5.40 0.74
CA ALA A 71 -12.52 -6.19 0.86
C ALA A 71 -12.26 -7.71 0.90
N SER A 72 -11.13 -8.18 0.36
CA SER A 72 -10.77 -9.60 0.29
C SER A 72 -9.99 -10.13 1.51
N THR A 73 -10.20 -9.59 2.72
CA THR A 73 -9.57 -10.05 3.96
C THR A 73 -10.59 -10.32 5.05
#